data_AF-A0A957IJX7-F1
#
_entry.id   AF-A0A957IJX7-F1
#
_cell.length_a   1.000
_cell.length_b   1.000
_cell.length_c   1.000
_cell.angle_alpha   90.00
_cell.angle_beta   90.00
_cell.angle_gamma   90.00
#
_symmetry.space_group_name_H-M   'P 1'
#
loop_
_entity.id
_entity.type
_entity.pdbx_description
1 polymer ?
#
loop_
_entity_poly.entity_id
_entity_poly.type
_entity_poly.pdbx_seq_one_letter_code
_entity_poly.pdbx_strand_id
1 'polypeptide(L)' 'VIQQKFETVRSQTRTILQNLTQEDLDGTRQARDREVPTRWAILHVIDHTALHLGHMQITAQLWQGGQSVDSPRWFQRLK' A
#
# COMPACT_ATOMS: atom_id res chain seq x y z
N VAL A 1 8.51 15.90 8.19
CA VAL A 1 8.84 15.43 6.82
C VAL A 1 8.18 14.10 6.47
N ILE A 2 8.39 12.99 7.20
CA ILE A 2 7.83 11.67 6.86
C ILE A 2 6.28 11.64 6.88
N GLN A 3 5.65 12.18 7.92
CA GLN A 3 4.19 12.23 8.02
C GLN A 3 3.54 13.00 6.86
N GLN A 4 4.12 14.14 6.47
CA GLN A 4 3.64 14.93 5.35
C GLN A 4 3.74 14.17 4.02
N LYS A 5 4.84 13.42 3.80
CA LYS A 5 4.97 12.56 2.63
C LYS A 5 3.89 11.47 2.60
N PHE A 6 3.61 10.82 3.74
CA PHE A 6 2.52 9.83 3.81
C PHE A 6 1.16 10.44 3.50
N GLU A 7 0.89 11.65 3.99
CA GLU A 7 -0.38 12.33 3.72
C GLU A 7 -0.52 12.71 2.23
N THR A 8 0.55 13.18 1.60
CA THR A 8 0.58 13.45 0.17
C THR A 8 0.29 12.17 -0.64
N VAL A 9 0.99 11.08 -0.36
CA VAL A 9 0.78 9.80 -1.05
C VAL A 9 -0.64 9.28 -0.81
N ARG A 10 -1.15 9.35 0.44
CA ARG A 10 -2.53 8.97 0.78
C ARG A 10 -3.55 9.72 -0.07
N SER A 11 -3.41 11.05 -0.14
CA SER A 11 -4.31 11.91 -0.92
C SER A 11 -4.26 11.56 -2.41
N GLN A 12 -3.05 11.45 -2.97
CA GLN A 12 -2.86 11.08 -4.38
C GLN A 12 -3.44 9.70 -4.71
N THR A 13 -3.13 8.68 -3.91
CA THR A 13 -3.67 7.33 -4.10
C THR A 13 -5.18 7.34 -4.02
N ARG A 14 -5.77 8.06 -3.07
CA ARG A 14 -7.22 8.18 -2.94
C ARG A 14 -7.83 8.81 -4.19
N THR A 15 -7.31 9.95 -4.63
CA THR A 15 -7.80 10.65 -5.83
C THR A 15 -7.67 9.77 -7.08
N ILE A 16 -6.54 9.08 -7.27
CA ILE A 16 -6.34 8.20 -8.43
C ILE A 16 -7.37 7.06 -8.40
N LEU A 17 -7.43 6.30 -7.31
CA LEU A 17 -8.31 5.12 -7.24
C LEU A 17 -9.79 5.47 -7.32
N GLN A 18 -10.20 6.64 -6.82
CA GLN A 18 -11.59 7.10 -6.91
C GLN A 18 -12.01 7.51 -8.33
N ASN A 19 -11.05 7.87 -9.19
CA ASN A 19 -11.33 8.33 -10.54
C ASN A 19 -11.04 7.28 -11.62
N LEU A 20 -10.56 6.08 -11.25
CA LEU A 20 -10.36 5.00 -12.21
C LEU A 20 -11.70 4.52 -12.77
N THR A 21 -11.80 4.51 -14.10
CA THR A 21 -12.94 3.96 -14.81
C THR A 21 -12.78 2.44 -15.00
N GLN A 22 -13.84 1.77 -15.46
CA GLN A 22 -13.76 0.36 -15.86
C GLN A 22 -12.75 0.17 -17.02
N GLU A 23 -12.76 1.08 -18.00
CA GLU A 23 -11.82 1.07 -19.12
C GLU A 23 -10.37 1.19 -18.64
N ASP A 24 -10.11 2.08 -17.67
CA ASP A 24 -8.78 2.19 -17.06
C ASP A 24 -8.31 0.89 -16.43
N LEU A 25 -9.21 0.21 -15.70
CA LEU A 25 -8.91 -1.04 -15.01
C LEU A 25 -8.67 -2.20 -15.97
N ASP A 26 -9.38 -2.22 -17.10
CA ASP A 26 -9.27 -3.28 -18.10
C ASP A 26 -8.11 -3.05 -19.09
N GLY A 27 -7.57 -1.82 -19.12
CA GLY A 27 -6.40 -1.47 -19.89
C GLY A 27 -5.07 -1.89 -19.26
N THR A 28 -4.00 -1.37 -19.85
CA THR A 28 -2.62 -1.59 -19.43
C THR A 28 -1.93 -0.29 -19.02
N ARG A 29 -0.79 -0.40 -18.35
CA ARG A 29 0.08 0.71 -17.93
C ARG A 29 1.53 0.37 -18.22
N GLN A 30 2.30 1.37 -18.66
CA GLN A 30 3.74 1.23 -18.82
C GLN A 30 4.43 1.28 -17.45
N ALA A 31 5.15 0.22 -17.11
CA ALA A 31 5.98 0.09 -15.93
C ALA A 31 7.43 -0.19 -16.37
N ARG A 32 8.27 0.86 -16.37
CA ARG A 32 9.65 0.81 -16.87
C ARG A 32 9.71 0.33 -18.32
N ASP A 33 10.27 -0.85 -18.56
CA ASP A 33 10.48 -1.52 -19.84
C ASP A 33 9.31 -2.44 -20.23
N ARG A 34 8.22 -2.49 -19.44
CA ARG A 34 7.14 -3.47 -19.63
C ARG A 34 5.77 -2.82 -19.58
N GLU A 35 4.87 -3.34 -20.39
CA GLU A 35 3.45 -3.04 -20.31
C GLU A 35 2.78 -4.09 -19.40
N VAL A 36 2.00 -3.64 -18.41
CA VAL A 36 1.34 -4.52 -17.43
C VAL A 36 -0.15 -4.19 -17.31
N PRO A 37 -1.03 -5.17 -17.04
CA PRO A 37 -2.45 -4.90 -16.80
C PRO A 37 -2.64 -3.95 -15.60
N THR A 38 -3.55 -2.98 -15.71
CA THR A 38 -3.79 -2.00 -14.62
C THR A 38 -4.22 -2.69 -13.33
N ARG A 39 -5.12 -3.68 -13.42
CA ARG A 39 -5.55 -4.49 -12.26
C ARG A 39 -4.38 -5.22 -11.60
N TRP A 40 -3.45 -5.76 -12.40
CA TRP A 40 -2.25 -6.40 -11.87
C TRP A 40 -1.36 -5.40 -11.14
N ALA A 41 -1.16 -4.20 -11.70
CA ALA A 41 -0.36 -3.16 -11.06
C ALA A 41 -0.94 -2.72 -9.70
N ILE A 42 -2.27 -2.59 -9.61
CA ILE A 42 -2.96 -2.25 -8.35
C ILE A 42 -2.74 -3.35 -7.31
N LEU A 43 -2.97 -4.62 -7.68
CA LEU A 43 -2.74 -5.75 -6.79
C LEU A 43 -1.28 -5.82 -6.33
N HIS A 44 -0.34 -5.65 -7.26
CA HIS A 44 1.09 -5.64 -6.96
C HIS A 44 1.47 -4.57 -5.91
N VAL A 45 0.92 -3.36 -5.99
CA VAL A 45 1.17 -2.30 -5.01
C VAL A 45 0.59 -2.65 -3.63
N ILE A 46 -0.58 -3.27 -3.58
CA ILE A 46 -1.21 -3.72 -2.32
C ILE A 46 -0.34 -4.79 -1.65
N ASP A 47 0.05 -5.82 -2.40
CA ASP A 47 0.91 -6.90 -1.90
C ASP A 47 2.26 -6.38 -1.42
N HIS A 48 2.88 -5.49 -2.20
CA HIS A 48 4.18 -4.91 -1.85
C HIS A 48 4.11 -4.03 -0.59
N THR A 49 3.01 -3.30 -0.42
CA THR A 49 2.77 -2.49 0.78
C THR A 49 2.58 -3.38 2.02
N ALA A 50 1.82 -4.47 1.90
CA ALA A 50 1.63 -5.44 2.98
C ALA A 50 2.96 -6.12 3.38
N LEU A 51 3.79 -6.49 2.40
CA LEU A 51 5.12 -7.06 2.62
C LEU A 51 6.01 -6.12 3.45
N HIS A 52 6.14 -4.86 3.01
CA HIS A 52 7.00 -3.89 3.72
C HIS A 52 6.46 -3.52 5.10
N LEU A 53 5.14 -3.44 5.26
CA LEU A 53 4.54 -3.24 6.57
C LEU A 53 4.86 -4.41 7.51
N GLY A 54 4.83 -5.65 7.00
CA GLY A 54 5.26 -6.84 7.74
C GLY A 54 6.73 -6.76 8.18
N HIS A 55 7.64 -6.34 7.28
CA HIS A 55 9.04 -6.12 7.63
C HIS A 55 9.22 -5.06 8.73
N MET A 56 8.48 -3.94 8.65
CA MET A 56 8.51 -2.90 9.67
C MET A 56 8.00 -3.42 11.02
N GLN A 57 6.93 -4.22 11.02
CA GLN A 57 6.37 -4.82 12.22
C GLN A 57 7.37 -5.77 12.89
N ILE A 58 8.00 -6.67 12.14
CA ILE A 58 9.03 -7.58 12.68
C ILE A 58 10.21 -6.78 13.24
N THR A 59 10.67 -5.76 12.52
CA THR A 59 11.78 -4.90 12.98
C THR A 59 11.43 -4.22 14.31
N ALA A 60 10.21 -3.68 14.44
CA ALA A 60 9.75 -3.07 15.68
C ALA A 60 9.63 -4.08 16.84
N GLN A 61 9.24 -5.32 16.57
CA GLN A 61 9.18 -6.39 17.58
C GLN A 61 10.59 -6.78 18.06
N LEU A 62 11.55 -6.90 17.14
CA LEU A 62 12.94 -7.19 17.46
C LEU A 62 13.57 -6.10 18.34
N TRP A 63 13.30 -4.82 18.06
CA TRP A 63 13.73 -3.72 18.93
C TRP A 63 13.12 -3.75 20.33
N GLN A 64 11.98 -4.42 20.49
CA GLN A 64 11.29 -4.58 21.77
C GLN A 64 11.61 -5.92 22.45
N GLY A 65 12.82 -6.46 22.20
CA GLY A 65 13.27 -7.71 22.81
C GLY A 65 12.56 -8.95 22.26
N GLY A 66 12.06 -8.89 21.03
CA GLY A 66 11.32 -9.99 20.40
C GLY A 66 9.87 -10.12 20.88
N GLN A 67 9.37 -9.16 21.65
CA GLN A 67 7.97 -9.17 22.06
C GLN A 67 7.07 -8.68 20.93
N SER A 68 6.00 -9.43 20.66
CA SER A 68 4.93 -8.96 19.79
C SER A 68 4.18 -7.83 20.48
N VAL A 69 4.26 -6.61 19.94
CA VAL A 69 3.33 -5.54 20.31
C VAL A 69 2.01 -5.69 19.57
N ASP A 70 0.94 -5.24 20.22
CA ASP A 70 -0.37 -5.12 19.59
C ASP A 70 -0.28 -4.21 18.36
N SER A 71 -0.36 -4.81 17.18
CA SER A 71 -0.62 -4.06 15.95
C SER A 71 -2.13 -3.79 15.86
N PRO A 72 -2.57 -2.55 15.57
CA PRO A 72 -3.98 -2.29 15.33
C PRO A 72 -4.46 -3.19 14.19
N ARG A 73 -5.45 -4.06 14.47
CA ARG A 73 -6.02 -4.91 13.44
C ARG A 73 -6.72 -4.01 12.41
N TRP A 74 -6.62 -4.33 11.13
CA TRP A 74 -7.14 -3.48 10.06
C TRP A 74 -8.63 -3.12 10.25
N PHE A 75 -9.44 -4.04 10.79
CA PHE A 75 -10.86 -3.85 11.04
C PHE A 75 -11.18 -2.97 12.25
N GLN A 76 -10.24 -2.75 13.18
CA GLN A 76 -10.44 -1.84 14.32
C GLN A 76 -10.47 -0.36 13.89
N ARG A 77 -10.15 -0.07 12.62
CA ARG A 77 -10.16 1.28 12.04
C ARG A 77 -11.48 1.66 11.36
N LEU A 78 -12.44 0.74 11.24
CA LEU A 78 -13.73 0.94 10.58
C LEU A 78 -14.84 1.40 11.56
N LYS A 79 -14.50 2.18 12.60
CA LYS A 79 -15.50 2.77 13.49
C LYS A 79 -16.33 3.83 12.78
#